data_AF-A0A3R9ZEE7-F1
#
_entry.id   AF-A0A3R9ZEE7-F1
#
_cell.length_a   1.000
_cell.length_b   1.000
_cell.length_c   1.000
_cell.angle_alpha   90.00
_cell.angle_beta   90.00
_cell.angle_gamma   90.00
#
_symmetry.space_group_name_H-M   'P 1'
#
loop_
_entity.id
_entity.type
_entity.pdbx_description
1 polymer ?
#
loop_
_entity_poly.entity_id
_entity_poly.type
_entity_poly.pdbx_seq_one_letter_code
_entity_poly.pdbx_strand_id
1 'polypeptide(L)'
;MQESIYHFAYALEEDKIKYENPIGVFVGRLCKGKGWFEAEYISEKEKSLKQLILIKKKKQKEKEELINEYSKVEYEPWRESLSEEEVKGIELEMPESVKKGHSVFRENYWREYFTEKILMPKLTEKGLISKEEDHEDQLKKGN
;
A
#
# COMPACT_ATOMS: atom_id res chain seq x y z
N MET A 1 -25.79 0.26 -23.91
CA MET A 1 -26.74 1.38 -23.73
C MET A 1 -26.53 2.09 -22.40
N GLN A 2 -26.51 1.37 -21.26
CA GLN A 2 -26.22 1.95 -19.93
C GLN A 2 -24.87 2.69 -19.86
N GLU A 3 -23.79 2.12 -20.40
CA GLU A 3 -22.49 2.81 -20.46
C GLU A 3 -22.59 4.19 -21.13
N SER A 4 -23.29 4.29 -22.26
CA SER A 4 -23.47 5.58 -22.93
C SER A 4 -24.26 6.60 -22.11
N ILE A 5 -25.18 6.15 -21.24
CA ILE A 5 -25.89 7.03 -20.31
C ILE A 5 -24.91 7.57 -19.26
N TYR A 6 -24.06 6.72 -18.70
CA TYR A 6 -23.08 7.17 -17.71
C TYR A 6 -22.03 8.12 -18.30
N HIS A 7 -21.50 7.82 -19.48
CA HIS A 7 -20.59 8.71 -20.19
C HIS A 7 -21.24 10.04 -20.55
N PHE A 8 -22.51 10.04 -20.96
CA PHE A 8 -23.25 11.27 -21.25
C PHE A 8 -23.53 12.09 -19.98
N ALA A 9 -23.90 11.43 -18.87
CA ALA A 9 -24.06 12.09 -17.57
C ALA A 9 -22.75 12.73 -17.09
N TYR A 10 -21.63 12.01 -17.21
CA TYR A 10 -20.30 12.56 -16.92
C TYR A 10 -19.94 13.76 -17.79
N ALA A 11 -20.25 13.71 -19.09
CA ALA A 11 -20.02 14.86 -19.98
C ALA A 11 -20.86 16.09 -19.59
N LEU A 12 -22.08 15.88 -19.06
CA LEU A 12 -22.92 16.95 -18.52
C LEU A 12 -22.35 17.53 -17.22
N GLU A 13 -21.90 16.69 -16.29
CA GLU A 13 -21.32 17.11 -15.00
C GLU A 13 -20.03 17.93 -15.17
N GLU A 14 -19.19 17.54 -16.13
CA GLU A 14 -17.90 18.19 -16.40
C GLU A 14 -17.99 19.33 -17.43
N ASP A 15 -19.20 19.76 -17.80
CA ASP A 15 -19.46 20.82 -18.78
C ASP A 15 -18.73 20.59 -20.13
N LYS A 16 -18.62 19.33 -20.55
CA LYS A 16 -17.96 18.93 -21.81
C LYS A 16 -18.86 19.04 -23.03
N ILE A 17 -20.15 19.31 -22.81
CA ILE A 17 -21.14 19.32 -23.87
C ILE A 17 -21.30 20.70 -24.49
N LYS A 18 -21.00 20.80 -25.79
CA LYS A 18 -21.08 22.04 -26.57
C LYS A 18 -22.35 22.19 -27.41
N TYR A 19 -23.33 21.30 -27.20
CA TYR A 19 -24.57 21.29 -27.98
C TYR A 19 -25.65 22.09 -27.27
N GLU A 20 -26.42 22.87 -28.03
CA GLU A 20 -27.56 23.65 -27.52
C GLU A 20 -28.69 22.75 -26.98
N ASN A 21 -28.90 21.59 -27.61
CA ASN A 21 -29.79 20.53 -27.10
C ASN A 21 -29.04 19.21 -26.93
N PRO A 22 -28.32 19.02 -25.80
CA PRO A 22 -27.54 17.82 -25.50
C PRO A 22 -28.35 16.52 -25.57
N ILE A 23 -29.57 16.53 -25.04
CA ILE A 23 -30.42 15.34 -24.91
C ILE A 23 -30.89 14.88 -26.29
N GLY A 24 -31.30 15.81 -27.16
CA GLY A 24 -31.71 15.51 -28.52
C GLY A 24 -30.58 14.84 -29.33
N VAL A 25 -29.35 15.34 -29.19
CA VAL A 25 -28.17 14.76 -29.83
C VAL A 25 -27.88 13.37 -29.28
N PHE A 26 -27.95 13.17 -27.96
CA PHE A 26 -27.74 11.88 -27.32
C PHE A 26 -28.74 10.83 -27.78
N VAL A 27 -30.04 11.13 -27.72
CA VAL A 27 -31.11 10.23 -28.18
C VAL A 27 -30.95 9.91 -29.66
N GLY A 28 -30.64 10.91 -30.49
CA GLY A 28 -30.40 10.72 -31.92
C GLY A 28 -29.23 9.78 -32.23
N ARG A 29 -28.18 9.77 -31.40
CA ARG A 29 -27.07 8.81 -31.51
C ARG A 29 -27.50 7.41 -31.10
N LEU A 30 -28.22 7.27 -29.99
CA LEU A 30 -28.73 5.97 -29.52
C LEU A 30 -29.68 5.31 -30.52
N CYS A 31 -30.61 6.07 -31.12
CA CYS A 31 -31.51 5.57 -32.17
C CYS A 31 -30.76 5.06 -33.41
N LYS A 32 -29.55 5.57 -33.66
CA LYS A 32 -28.66 5.12 -34.75
C LYS A 32 -27.71 3.99 -34.34
N GLY A 33 -27.89 3.42 -33.13
CA GLY A 33 -27.01 2.39 -32.57
C GLY A 33 -25.61 2.89 -32.21
N LYS A 34 -25.40 4.20 -32.11
CA LYS A 34 -24.10 4.81 -31.78
C LYS A 34 -24.06 5.20 -30.31
N GLY A 35 -23.06 4.72 -29.59
CA GLY A 35 -22.83 5.10 -28.20
C GLY A 35 -22.26 6.51 -28.04
N TRP A 36 -22.39 7.04 -26.84
CA TRP A 36 -21.63 8.18 -26.34
C TRP A 36 -20.53 7.66 -25.41
N PHE A 37 -19.29 8.08 -25.62
CA PHE A 37 -18.13 7.62 -24.85
C PHE A 37 -17.20 8.79 -24.60
N GLU A 38 -16.76 8.90 -23.36
CA GLU A 38 -15.84 9.91 -22.85
C GLU A 38 -14.58 9.20 -22.37
N ALA A 39 -13.42 9.54 -22.93
CA ALA A 39 -12.16 8.86 -22.62
C ALA A 39 -11.72 9.04 -21.16
N GLU A 40 -12.16 10.12 -20.52
CA GLU A 40 -11.83 10.47 -19.13
C GLU A 40 -12.87 9.99 -18.13
N TYR A 41 -13.95 9.34 -18.59
CA TYR A 41 -14.94 8.78 -17.69
C TYR A 41 -14.33 7.62 -16.90
N ILE A 42 -14.56 7.65 -15.59
CA ILE A 42 -14.21 6.58 -14.67
C ILE A 42 -15.50 6.10 -14.04
N SER A 43 -15.77 4.80 -14.12
CA SER A 43 -16.99 4.22 -13.56
C SER A 43 -17.05 4.35 -12.03
N GLU A 44 -18.25 4.38 -11.46
CA GLU A 44 -18.43 4.40 -9.99
C GLU A 44 -17.75 3.22 -9.30
N LYS A 45 -17.76 2.05 -9.95
CA LYS A 45 -17.05 0.86 -9.49
C LYS A 45 -15.53 1.12 -9.41
N GLU A 46 -14.94 1.71 -10.44
CA GLU A 46 -13.52 2.04 -10.44
C GLU A 46 -13.17 3.15 -9.45
N LYS A 47 -14.03 4.17 -9.30
CA LYS A 47 -13.89 5.21 -8.27
C LYS A 47 -13.88 4.58 -6.88
N SER A 48 -14.84 3.70 -6.60
CA SER A 48 -14.95 2.99 -5.32
C SER A 48 -13.73 2.10 -5.06
N LEU A 49 -13.27 1.35 -6.06
CA LEU A 49 -12.08 0.52 -5.95
C LEU A 49 -10.83 1.36 -5.66
N LYS A 50 -10.65 2.49 -6.37
CA LYS A 50 -9.54 3.43 -6.11
C LYS A 50 -9.57 3.96 -4.68
N GLN A 51 -10.75 4.30 -4.16
CA GLN A 51 -10.92 4.72 -2.76
C GLN A 51 -10.56 3.60 -1.77
N LEU A 52 -11.01 2.36 -2.02
CA LEU A 52 -10.64 1.21 -1.17
C LEU A 52 -9.13 0.97 -1.16
N ILE A 53 -8.47 1.07 -2.32
CA ILE A 53 -7.01 0.96 -2.42
C ILE A 53 -6.33 2.09 -1.63
N LEU A 54 -6.82 3.32 -1.74
CA LEU A 54 -6.28 4.47 -1.01
C LEU A 54 -6.39 4.28 0.50
N ILE A 55 -7.56 3.83 0.97
CA ILE A 55 -7.81 3.55 2.39
C ILE A 55 -6.87 2.44 2.89
N LYS A 56 -6.74 1.33 2.14
CA LYS A 56 -5.81 0.25 2.48
C LYS A 56 -4.37 0.76 2.58
N LYS A 57 -3.89 1.52 1.60
CA LYS A 57 -2.53 2.11 1.60
C LYS A 57 -2.30 3.04 2.79
N LYS A 58 -3.29 3.87 3.11
CA LYS A 58 -3.20 4.79 4.26
C LYS A 58 -3.07 4.01 5.57
N LYS A 59 -3.94 3.02 5.79
CA LYS A 59 -3.88 2.14 6.96
C LYS A 59 -2.55 1.39 7.07
N GLN A 60 -2.05 0.88 5.95
CA GLN A 60 -0.75 0.20 5.92
C GLN A 60 0.38 1.13 6.35
N LYS A 61 0.41 2.37 5.81
CA LYS A 61 1.40 3.37 6.18
C LYS A 61 1.32 3.74 7.67
N GLU A 62 0.11 3.97 8.19
CA GLU A 62 -0.10 4.26 9.62
C GLU A 62 0.39 3.10 10.50
N LYS A 63 0.14 1.85 10.09
CA LYS A 63 0.63 0.64 10.77
C LYS A 63 2.16 0.57 10.76
N GLU A 64 2.79 0.80 9.61
CA GLU A 64 4.26 0.83 9.48
C GLU A 64 4.89 1.92 10.35
N GLU A 65 4.28 3.10 10.41
CA GLU A 65 4.72 4.21 11.27
C GLU A 65 4.67 3.82 12.75
N LEU A 66 3.55 3.24 13.21
CA LEU A 66 3.40 2.76 14.58
C LEU A 66 4.41 1.67 14.94
N ILE A 67 4.66 0.71 14.04
CA ILE A 67 5.65 -0.35 14.25
C ILE A 67 7.06 0.26 14.34
N ASN A 68 7.39 1.23 13.49
CA ASN A 68 8.69 1.90 13.51
C ASN A 68 8.89 2.70 14.81
N GLU A 69 7.87 3.41 15.27
CA GLU A 69 7.91 4.12 16.56
C GLU A 69 8.10 3.15 17.73
N TYR A 70 7.33 2.06 17.77
CA TYR A 70 7.46 1.05 18.81
C TYR A 70 8.84 0.37 18.76
N SER A 71 9.34 0.07 17.56
CA SER A 71 10.68 -0.50 17.35
C SER A 71 11.77 0.41 17.91
N LYS A 72 11.70 1.74 17.67
CA LYS A 72 12.67 2.69 18.22
C LYS A 72 12.69 2.72 19.75
N VAL A 73 11.52 2.59 20.39
CA VAL A 73 11.41 2.60 21.87
C VAL A 73 11.97 1.31 22.47
N GLU A 74 11.68 0.16 21.87
CA GLU A 74 12.04 -1.15 22.43
C GLU A 74 13.44 -1.62 22.01
N TYR A 75 14.04 -1.01 20.98
CA TYR A 75 15.34 -1.44 20.46
C TYR A 75 16.46 -1.24 21.48
N GLU A 76 16.58 -0.07 22.10
CA GLU A 76 17.69 0.19 23.05
C GLU A 76 17.61 -0.74 24.28
N PRO A 77 16.44 -0.89 24.96
CA PRO A 77 16.30 -1.86 26.05
C PRO A 77 16.61 -3.29 25.64
N TRP A 78 16.18 -3.71 24.43
CA TRP A 78 16.53 -5.02 23.91
C TRP A 78 18.04 -5.15 23.71
N ARG A 79 18.69 -4.15 23.11
CA ARG A 79 20.12 -4.17 22.84
C ARG A 79 20.95 -4.27 24.11
N GLU A 80 20.55 -3.58 25.16
CA GLU A 80 21.19 -3.62 26.48
C GLU A 80 20.96 -4.94 27.22
N SER A 81 19.86 -5.64 26.93
CA SER A 81 19.52 -6.91 27.59
C SER A 81 20.29 -8.13 27.08
N LEU A 82 21.00 -8.00 25.95
CA LEU A 82 21.68 -9.13 25.29
C LEU A 82 22.94 -9.55 26.05
N SER A 83 23.13 -10.87 26.18
CA SER A 83 24.39 -11.45 26.66
C SER A 83 25.48 -11.39 25.58
N GLU A 84 26.76 -11.53 25.97
CA GLU A 84 27.86 -11.57 25.00
C GLU A 84 27.74 -12.74 24.01
N GLU A 85 27.20 -13.87 24.45
CA GLU A 85 26.96 -15.04 23.60
C GLU A 85 25.88 -14.76 22.55
N GLU A 86 24.80 -14.09 22.95
CA GLU A 86 23.71 -13.70 22.04
C GLU A 86 24.19 -12.67 21.02
N VAL A 87 25.00 -11.69 21.47
CA VAL A 87 25.60 -10.71 20.56
C VAL A 87 26.46 -11.42 19.51
N LYS A 88 27.35 -12.33 19.92
CA LYS A 88 28.20 -13.11 19.00
C LYS A 88 27.38 -13.99 18.06
N GLY A 89 26.28 -14.57 18.55
CA GLY A 89 25.37 -15.38 17.72
C GLY A 89 24.77 -14.56 16.57
N ILE A 90 24.26 -13.37 16.86
CA ILE A 90 23.65 -12.49 15.84
C ILE A 90 24.73 -11.93 14.90
N GLU A 91 25.90 -11.57 15.42
CA GLU A 91 27.03 -11.15 14.57
C GLU A 91 27.50 -12.27 13.64
N LEU A 92 27.40 -13.54 14.02
CA LEU A 92 27.78 -14.65 13.15
C LEU A 92 26.87 -14.71 11.91
N GLU A 93 25.57 -14.50 12.08
CA GLU A 93 24.56 -14.49 11.00
C GLU A 93 24.64 -13.24 10.11
N MET A 94 25.32 -12.18 10.57
CA MET A 94 25.45 -10.93 9.82
C MET A 94 26.21 -11.14 8.50
N PRO A 95 25.71 -10.63 7.35
CA PRO A 95 26.38 -10.75 6.07
C PRO A 95 27.78 -10.12 6.08
N GLU A 96 28.71 -10.74 5.36
CA GLU A 96 30.11 -10.29 5.32
C GLU A 96 30.28 -8.85 4.78
N SER A 97 29.40 -8.45 3.86
CA SER A 97 29.32 -7.07 3.34
C SER A 97 28.99 -6.05 4.44
N VAL A 98 28.13 -6.42 5.39
CA VAL A 98 27.75 -5.57 6.53
C VAL A 98 28.85 -5.57 7.59
N LYS A 99 29.45 -6.72 7.87
CA LYS A 99 30.57 -6.87 8.82
C LYS A 99 31.77 -5.99 8.48
N LYS A 100 32.15 -5.99 7.19
CA LYS A 100 33.25 -5.19 6.63
C LYS A 100 32.85 -3.76 6.30
N GLY A 101 31.56 -3.46 6.35
CA GLY A 101 31.01 -2.13 6.06
C GLY A 101 31.25 -1.12 7.18
N HIS A 102 30.83 0.12 6.91
CA HIS A 102 30.78 1.19 7.90
C HIS A 102 29.88 0.84 9.09
N SER A 103 30.13 1.45 10.26
CA SER A 103 29.37 1.23 11.50
C SER A 103 27.85 1.39 11.33
N VAL A 104 27.44 2.33 10.47
CA VAL A 104 26.03 2.59 10.13
C VAL A 104 25.36 1.36 9.51
N PHE A 105 26.05 0.59 8.67
CA PHE A 105 25.46 -0.62 8.08
C PHE A 105 25.25 -1.70 9.13
N ARG A 106 26.16 -1.81 10.11
CA ARG A 106 26.00 -2.73 11.24
C ARG A 106 24.82 -2.34 12.11
N GLU A 107 24.70 -1.06 12.46
CA GLU A 107 23.58 -0.54 13.26
C GLU A 107 22.23 -0.75 12.54
N ASN A 108 22.17 -0.51 11.23
CA ASN A 108 20.95 -0.78 10.45
C ASN A 108 20.59 -2.27 10.47
N TYR A 109 21.57 -3.17 10.30
CA TYR A 109 21.32 -4.61 10.39
C TYR A 109 20.78 -5.01 11.77
N TRP A 110 21.32 -4.45 12.85
CA TRP A 110 20.81 -4.71 14.20
C TRP A 110 19.34 -4.29 14.36
N ARG A 111 18.96 -3.11 13.84
CA ARG A 111 17.58 -2.62 13.88
C ARG A 111 16.63 -3.44 13.00
N GLU A 112 17.08 -3.85 11.81
CA GLU A 112 16.34 -4.75 10.92
C GLU A 112 16.14 -6.11 11.57
N TYR A 113 17.21 -6.71 12.11
CA TYR A 113 17.16 -7.98 12.83
C TYR A 113 16.19 -7.92 14.00
N PHE A 114 16.29 -6.90 14.85
CA PHE A 114 15.36 -6.69 15.96
C PHE A 114 13.92 -6.62 15.47
N THR A 115 13.66 -5.78 14.46
CA THR A 115 12.31 -5.56 13.95
C THR A 115 11.74 -6.86 13.38
N GLU A 116 12.46 -7.54 12.49
CA GLU A 116 11.95 -8.71 11.77
C GLU A 116 11.95 -10.01 12.59
N LYS A 117 12.99 -10.25 13.40
CA LYS A 117 13.19 -11.53 14.09
C LYS A 117 12.70 -11.53 15.52
N ILE A 118 12.61 -10.37 16.17
CA ILE A 118 12.24 -10.26 17.58
C ILE A 118 10.87 -9.59 17.72
N LEU A 119 10.70 -8.40 17.16
CA LEU A 119 9.52 -7.59 17.36
C LEU A 119 8.30 -8.13 16.60
N MET A 120 8.42 -8.37 15.30
CA MET A 120 7.29 -8.84 14.47
C MET A 120 6.71 -10.18 14.96
N PRO A 121 7.52 -11.20 15.34
CA PRO A 121 6.99 -12.42 15.94
C PRO A 121 6.25 -12.17 17.26
N LYS A 122 6.79 -11.32 18.15
CA LYS A 122 6.12 -10.95 19.42
C LYS A 122 4.79 -10.25 19.19
N LEU A 123 4.70 -9.34 18.21
CA LEU A 123 3.46 -8.64 17.87
C LEU A 123 2.43 -9.61 17.27
N THR A 124 2.89 -10.57 16.47
CA THR A 124 2.04 -11.61 15.88
C THR A 124 1.49 -12.57 16.95
N GLU A 125 2.34 -13.02 17.88
CA GLU A 125 1.95 -13.90 18.98
C GLU A 125 0.91 -13.24 19.90
N LYS A 126 1.07 -11.93 20.16
CA LYS A 126 0.11 -11.14 20.94
C LYS A 126 -1.18 -10.82 20.17
N GLY A 127 -1.31 -11.23 18.91
CA GLY A 127 -2.47 -10.94 18.07
C GLY A 127 -2.63 -9.47 17.70
N LEU A 128 -1.58 -8.66 17.86
CA LEU A 128 -1.59 -7.24 17.51
C LEU A 128 -1.41 -7.02 15.99
N ILE A 129 -0.88 -8.04 15.29
CA ILE A 129 -0.72 -8.08 13.84
C ILE A 129 -1.22 -9.44 13.35
N SER A 130 -2.05 -9.47 12.30
CA SER A 130 -2.53 -10.70 11.66
C SER A 130 -1.62 -11.13 10.50
N LYS A 131 -1.34 -12.43 10.39
CA LYS A 131 -0.55 -13.02 9.27
C LYS A 131 -1.23 -12.94 7.90
N GLU A 132 -2.54 -12.67 7.86
CA GLU A 132 -3.34 -12.68 6.63
C GLU A 132 -3.19 -11.40 5.79
N GLU A 133 -2.64 -10.32 6.36
CA GLU A 133 -2.42 -9.06 5.62
C GLU A 133 -1.13 -9.05 4.79
N ASP A 134 -0.13 -9.87 5.13
CA ASP A 134 1.20 -9.84 4.48
C ASP A 134 1.30 -10.74 3.22
N HIS A 135 0.33 -11.63 3.00
CA HIS A 135 0.32 -12.50 1.81
C HIS A 135 -0.01 -11.76 0.51
N GLU A 136 -0.62 -10.56 0.57
CA GLU A 136 -0.81 -9.68 -0.61
C GLU A 136 0.47 -8.92 -0.99
N ASP A 137 1.44 -8.77 -0.09
CA ASP A 137 2.64 -7.94 -0.30
C ASP A 137 3.82 -8.68 -0.93
N GLN A 138 3.90 -10.01 -0.81
CA GLN A 138 4.91 -10.80 -1.52
C GLN A 138 4.62 -10.93 -3.03
N LEU A 139 3.37 -10.71 -3.48
CA LEU A 139 2.99 -10.78 -4.89
C LEU A 139 3.33 -9.50 -5.68
N LYS A 140 3.69 -8.39 -5.03
CA LYS A 140 4.00 -7.11 -5.69
C LYS A 140 5.49 -6.82 -5.87
N LYS A 141 6.38 -7.57 -5.21
CA LYS A 141 7.85 -7.42 -5.37
C LYS A 141 8.46 -8.38 -6.40
N GLY A 142 7.63 -9.14 -7.13
CA GLY A 142 8.06 -10.17 -8.08
C GLY A 142 7.47 -10.02 -9.48
N ASN A 143 7.43 -8.81 -10.03
CA ASN A 143 7.19 -8.55 -11.46
C ASN A 143 8.01 -7.34 -11.93
#